data_AF-A0A0R1M756-F1
#
_entry.id   AF-A0A0R1M756-F1
#
_cell.length_a   1.000
_cell.length_b   1.000
_cell.length_c   1.000
_cell.angle_alpha   90.00
_cell.angle_beta   90.00
_cell.angle_gamma   90.00
#
_symmetry.space_group_name_H-M   'P 1'
#
loop_
_entity.id
_entity.type
_entity.pdbx_description
1 polymer ?
#
loop_
_entity_poly.entity_id
_entity_poly.type
_entity_poly.pdbx_seq_one_letter_code
_entity_poly.pdbx_strand_id
1 'polypeptide(L)'
;MAIALISLLSAAVIYLFVAGISNQWIWSSIILFVFIIVTWFLKWRVDWKHGGIIILVITAFFGSMADMRGNQIYNEPIRLFYRDLGKFEVLTQSTTINGTTGTNYYFNIINASGHVVKHILIVEVIIFRFFEYLILYAIVLSILVPFFKLIRKIGRRIDID
;
A
#
# COMPACT_ATOMS: atom_id res chain seq x y z
N MET A 1 21.42 6.90 26.93
CA MET A 1 20.81 5.80 26.16
C MET A 1 19.45 6.18 25.55
N ALA A 2 18.47 6.65 26.34
CA ALA A 2 17.16 7.04 25.82
C ALA A 2 17.20 8.15 24.75
N ILE A 3 18.00 9.20 24.96
CA ILE A 3 18.16 10.30 23.99
C ILE A 3 18.73 9.79 22.66
N ALA A 4 19.74 8.90 22.70
CA ALA A 4 20.32 8.32 21.49
C ALA A 4 19.32 7.45 20.71
N LEU A 5 18.48 6.68 21.42
CA LEU A 5 17.41 5.88 20.81
C LEU A 5 16.33 6.77 20.16
N ILE A 6 15.93 7.85 20.83
CA ILE A 6 14.95 8.82 20.28
C ILE A 6 15.53 9.51 19.05
N SER A 7 16.79 9.95 19.09
CA SER A 7 17.45 10.57 17.94
C SER A 7 17.58 9.62 16.76
N LEU A 8 17.93 8.36 17.00
CA LEU A 8 18.00 7.33 15.96
C LEU A 8 16.62 7.07 15.33
N LEU A 9 15.57 6.97 16.15
CA LEU A 9 14.21 6.78 15.69
C LEU A 9 13.74 7.95 14.82
N SER A 10 13.99 9.18 15.27
CA SER A 10 13.65 10.40 14.51
C SER A 10 14.38 10.45 13.17
N ALA A 11 15.67 10.12 13.15
CA ALA A 11 16.44 10.05 11.89
C ALA A 11 15.89 8.97 10.95
N ALA A 12 15.51 7.80 11.46
CA ALA A 12 14.89 6.74 10.67
C ALA A 12 13.54 7.16 10.09
N VAL A 13 12.70 7.85 10.87
CA VAL A 13 11.40 8.37 10.38
C VAL A 13 11.60 9.40 9.27
N ILE A 14 12.53 10.35 9.46
CA ILE A 14 12.84 11.35 8.42
C ILE A 14 13.37 10.67 7.16
N TYR A 15 14.28 9.71 7.30
CA TYR A 15 14.81 8.94 6.17
C TYR A 15 13.70 8.21 5.42
N LEU A 16 12.82 7.48 6.13
CA LEU A 16 11.70 6.76 5.53
C LEU A 16 10.71 7.71 4.84
N PHE A 17 10.48 8.89 5.41
CA PHE A 17 9.64 9.91 4.80
C PHE A 17 10.23 10.43 3.48
N VAL A 18 11.51 10.81 3.48
CA VAL A 18 12.21 11.28 2.28
C VAL A 18 12.29 10.18 1.23
N ALA A 19 12.67 8.96 1.63
CA ALA A 19 12.75 7.83 0.73
C ALA A 19 11.37 7.47 0.14
N GLY A 20 10.32 7.54 0.95
CA GLY A 20 8.94 7.31 0.51
C GLY A 20 8.45 8.35 -0.52
N ILE A 21 8.85 9.63 -0.38
CA ILE A 21 8.54 10.65 -1.39
C ILE A 21 9.12 10.25 -2.75
N SER A 22 10.36 9.75 -2.76
CA SER A 22 11.05 9.31 -3.97
C SER A 22 10.59 7.94 -4.48
N ASN A 23 10.05 7.09 -3.61
CA ASN A 23 9.78 5.70 -3.96
C ASN A 23 8.49 5.13 -3.34
N GLN A 24 7.49 4.86 -4.16
CA GLN A 24 6.15 4.49 -3.70
C GLN A 24 6.05 3.08 -3.11
N TRP A 25 6.97 2.17 -3.48
CA TRP A 25 7.00 0.84 -2.85
C TRP A 25 7.37 0.91 -1.37
N ILE A 26 8.05 1.97 -0.92
CA ILE A 26 8.37 2.19 0.50
C ILE A 26 7.07 2.47 1.27
N TRP A 27 6.19 3.33 0.77
CA TRP A 27 4.88 3.58 1.39
C TRP A 27 4.03 2.32 1.46
N SER A 28 3.98 1.56 0.36
CA SER A 28 3.30 0.26 0.32
C SER A 28 3.81 -0.69 1.42
N SER A 29 5.13 -0.74 1.60
CA SER A 29 5.79 -1.59 2.60
C SER A 29 5.51 -1.13 4.02
N ILE A 30 5.55 0.18 4.27
CA ILE A 30 5.23 0.77 5.57
C ILE A 30 3.79 0.43 5.96
N ILE A 31 2.83 0.60 5.05
CA ILE A 31 1.42 0.33 5.32
C ILE A 31 1.20 -1.17 5.59
N LEU A 32 1.84 -2.06 4.83
CA LEU A 32 1.83 -3.50 5.11
C LEU A 32 2.38 -3.82 6.51
N PHE A 33 3.50 -3.20 6.88
CA PHE A 33 4.11 -3.41 8.19
C PHE A 33 3.20 -2.92 9.33
N VAL A 34 2.59 -1.73 9.17
CA VAL A 34 1.59 -1.20 10.10
C VAL A 34 0.41 -2.15 10.22
N PHE A 35 -0.11 -2.68 9.12
CA PHE A 35 -1.20 -3.65 9.12
C PHE A 35 -0.85 -4.90 9.93
N ILE A 36 0.34 -5.47 9.73
CA ILE A 36 0.81 -6.65 10.48
C ILE A 36 0.93 -6.33 11.98
N ILE A 37 1.52 -5.19 12.34
CA ILE A 37 1.64 -4.76 13.74
C ILE A 37 0.27 -4.59 14.39
N VAL A 38 -0.62 -3.83 13.76
CA VAL A 38 -1.94 -3.53 14.31
C VAL A 38 -2.74 -4.83 14.50
N THR A 39 -2.76 -5.69 13.49
CA THR A 39 -3.46 -6.99 13.59
C THR A 39 -2.82 -7.90 14.63
N TRP A 40 -1.50 -7.87 14.81
CA TRP A 40 -0.79 -8.62 15.85
C TRP A 40 -1.16 -8.17 17.27
N PHE A 41 -1.21 -6.87 17.54
CA PHE A 41 -1.61 -6.36 18.85
C PHE A 41 -3.09 -6.60 19.12
N LEU A 42 -3.93 -6.55 18.09
CA LEU A 42 -5.35 -6.83 18.17
C LEU A 42 -5.70 -8.30 17.92
N LYS A 43 -4.72 -9.22 17.96
CA LYS A 43 -4.89 -10.64 17.59
C LYS A 43 -6.01 -11.38 18.30
N TRP A 44 -6.48 -10.90 19.46
CA TRP A 44 -7.61 -11.48 20.21
C TRP A 44 -8.98 -11.06 19.68
N ARG A 45 -9.05 -9.91 18.99
CA ARG A 45 -10.28 -9.29 18.47
C ARG A 45 -10.35 -9.27 16.94
N VAL A 46 -9.29 -9.70 16.28
CA VAL A 46 -9.17 -9.73 14.81
C VAL A 46 -9.34 -11.16 14.30
N ASP A 47 -10.41 -11.36 13.54
CA ASP A 47 -10.59 -12.48 12.62
C ASP A 47 -11.54 -12.07 11.47
N TRP A 48 -11.84 -13.02 10.57
CA TRP A 48 -12.75 -12.79 9.45
C TRP A 48 -14.19 -12.45 9.86
N LYS A 49 -14.59 -12.81 11.08
CA LYS A 49 -15.93 -12.54 11.63
C LYS A 49 -15.96 -11.27 12.50
N HIS A 50 -14.82 -10.85 13.04
CA HIS A 50 -14.72 -9.76 14.01
C HIS A 50 -13.55 -8.84 13.64
N GLY A 51 -13.87 -7.61 13.23
CA GLY A 51 -12.91 -6.50 13.06
C GLY A 51 -11.89 -6.64 11.91
N GLY A 52 -11.54 -7.86 11.48
CA GLY A 52 -10.52 -8.09 10.46
C GLY A 52 -10.89 -7.49 9.10
N ILE A 53 -12.15 -7.60 8.69
CA ILE A 53 -12.66 -7.00 7.44
C ILE A 53 -12.55 -5.46 7.51
N ILE A 54 -12.89 -4.85 8.65
CA ILE A 54 -12.86 -3.40 8.81
C ILE A 54 -11.42 -2.88 8.69
N ILE A 55 -10.49 -3.51 9.43
CA ILE A 55 -9.07 -3.14 9.37
C ILE A 55 -8.55 -3.30 7.93
N LEU A 56 -8.86 -4.42 7.29
CA LEU A 56 -8.47 -4.71 5.92
C LEU A 56 -8.95 -3.62 4.95
N VAL A 57 -10.24 -3.25 4.99
CA VAL A 57 -10.80 -2.21 4.09
C VAL A 57 -10.17 -0.84 4.35
N ILE A 58 -10.01 -0.46 5.62
CA ILE A 58 -9.39 0.83 5.99
C ILE A 58 -7.94 0.86 5.50
N THR A 59 -7.17 -0.20 5.73
CA THR A 59 -5.78 -0.28 5.28
C THR A 59 -5.69 -0.28 3.75
N ALA A 60 -6.57 -0.99 3.04
CA ALA A 60 -6.60 -0.99 1.59
C ALA A 60 -6.91 0.39 1.01
N PHE A 61 -7.84 1.13 1.64
CA PHE A 61 -8.14 2.51 1.29
C PHE A 61 -6.91 3.41 1.46
N PHE A 62 -6.28 3.41 2.63
CA PHE A 62 -5.07 4.22 2.85
C PHE A 62 -3.90 3.79 1.95
N GLY A 63 -3.75 2.49 1.68
CA GLY A 63 -2.78 1.95 0.72
C GLY A 63 -2.98 2.56 -0.67
N SER A 64 -4.22 2.54 -1.18
CA SER A 64 -4.55 3.10 -2.49
C SER A 64 -4.28 4.60 -2.61
N MET A 65 -4.49 5.35 -1.53
CA MET A 65 -4.21 6.79 -1.49
C MET A 65 -2.71 7.07 -1.40
N ALA A 66 -1.97 6.29 -0.62
CA ALA A 66 -0.52 6.46 -0.48
C ALA A 66 0.23 6.09 -1.78
N ASP A 67 -0.27 5.11 -2.54
CA ASP A 67 0.32 4.67 -3.82
C ASP A 67 -0.38 5.27 -5.06
N MET A 68 -1.03 6.44 -4.93
CA MET A 68 -1.77 7.06 -6.03
C MET A 68 -0.90 7.40 -7.25
N ARG A 69 0.41 7.58 -7.05
CA ARG A 69 1.38 7.91 -8.11
C ARG A 69 1.75 6.69 -8.96
N GLY A 70 1.45 5.49 -8.46
CA GLY A 70 1.74 4.21 -9.09
C GLY A 70 3.12 3.66 -8.75
N ASN A 71 3.14 2.52 -8.06
CA ASN A 71 4.29 1.63 -7.94
C ASN A 71 4.33 0.66 -9.13
N GLN A 72 5.54 0.35 -9.63
CA GLN A 72 5.77 -0.60 -10.72
C GLN A 72 5.08 -1.95 -10.51
N ILE A 73 5.07 -2.48 -9.28
CA ILE A 73 4.44 -3.78 -8.97
C ILE A 73 2.92 -3.70 -9.17
N TYR A 74 2.31 -2.66 -8.62
CA TYR A 74 0.87 -2.46 -8.71
C TYR A 74 0.47 -1.94 -10.09
N ASN A 75 1.36 -1.40 -10.91
CA ASN A 75 1.03 -1.02 -12.29
C ASN A 75 0.71 -2.24 -13.18
N GLU A 76 1.09 -3.44 -12.75
CA GLU A 76 0.99 -4.67 -13.55
C GLU A 76 -0.46 -5.07 -13.89
N PRO A 77 -1.42 -5.11 -12.95
CA PRO A 77 -2.79 -5.48 -13.28
C PRO A 77 -3.45 -4.48 -14.24
N ILE A 78 -3.16 -3.19 -14.13
CA ILE A 78 -3.62 -2.17 -15.08
C ILE A 78 -3.03 -2.44 -16.47
N ARG A 79 -1.72 -2.77 -16.54
CA ARG A 79 -1.05 -3.16 -17.78
C ARG A 79 -1.70 -4.38 -18.42
N LEU A 80 -2.05 -5.40 -17.62
CA LEU A 80 -2.71 -6.60 -18.10
C LEU A 80 -4.11 -6.30 -18.65
N PHE A 81 -4.87 -5.43 -18.00
CA PHE A 81 -6.21 -5.06 -18.41
C PHE A 81 -6.25 -4.33 -19.78
N TYR A 82 -5.20 -3.56 -20.09
CA TYR A 82 -5.09 -2.78 -21.32
C TYR A 82 -4.04 -3.30 -22.30
N ARG A 83 -3.55 -4.53 -22.12
CA ARG A 83 -2.43 -5.11 -22.88
C ARG A 83 -2.64 -5.07 -24.41
N ASP A 84 -3.90 -5.21 -24.84
CA ASP A 84 -4.26 -5.29 -26.26
C ASP A 84 -4.26 -3.90 -26.92
N LEU A 85 -4.28 -2.82 -26.13
CA LEU A 85 -4.27 -1.43 -26.61
C LEU A 85 -2.85 -0.85 -26.68
N GLY A 86 -1.95 -1.30 -25.81
CA GLY A 86 -0.58 -0.79 -25.77
C GLY A 86 0.08 -0.95 -24.41
N LYS A 87 1.20 -0.23 -24.21
CA LYS A 87 1.97 -0.22 -22.99
C LYS A 87 1.46 0.84 -22.03
N PHE A 88 1.28 0.46 -20.76
CA PHE A 88 0.97 1.40 -19.69
C PHE A 88 2.22 2.19 -19.27
N GLU A 89 2.13 3.52 -19.32
CA GLU A 89 3.19 4.44 -18.92
C GLU A 89 2.65 5.54 -18.01
N VAL A 90 3.47 5.92 -17.01
CA VAL A 90 3.18 7.01 -16.09
C VAL A 90 4.13 8.15 -16.40
N LEU A 91 3.59 9.25 -16.92
CA LEU A 91 4.35 10.45 -17.21
C LEU A 91 4.23 11.44 -16.06
N THR A 92 5.37 11.88 -15.54
CA THR A 92 5.44 12.88 -14.48
C THR A 92 5.78 14.24 -15.09
N GLN A 93 4.90 15.22 -14.90
CA GLN A 93 5.15 16.59 -15.34
C GLN A 93 5.20 17.51 -14.13
N SER A 94 6.35 18.13 -13.91
CA SER A 94 6.51 19.18 -12.90
C SER A 94 6.33 20.54 -13.55
N THR A 95 5.42 21.34 -13.01
CA THR A 95 5.16 22.72 -13.43
C THR A 95 5.40 23.65 -12.26
N THR A 96 6.26 24.65 -12.44
CA THR A 96 6.52 25.67 -11.44
C THR A 96 5.83 26.98 -11.84
N ILE A 97 4.87 27.43 -11.01
CA ILE A 97 4.14 28.69 -11.22
C ILE A 97 4.32 29.52 -9.96
N ASN A 98 4.82 30.76 -10.10
CA ASN A 98 5.06 31.70 -8.99
C ASN A 98 5.85 31.08 -7.82
N GLY A 99 6.90 30.30 -8.12
CA GLY A 99 7.73 29.64 -7.11
C GLY A 99 7.12 28.38 -6.46
N THR A 100 5.86 28.04 -6.78
CA THR A 100 5.22 26.80 -6.34
C THR A 100 5.39 25.73 -7.41
N THR A 101 6.03 24.61 -7.06
CA THR A 101 6.17 23.46 -7.97
C THR A 101 5.06 22.46 -7.71
N GLY A 102 4.17 22.29 -8.70
CA GLY A 102 3.20 21.21 -8.74
C GLY A 102 3.73 20.06 -9.58
N THR A 103 3.45 18.82 -9.16
CA THR A 103 3.78 17.61 -9.93
C THR A 103 2.49 16.90 -10.29
N ASN A 104 2.23 16.78 -11.59
CA ASN A 104 1.10 16.06 -12.15
C ASN A 104 1.55 14.70 -12.69
N TYR A 105 0.68 13.70 -12.56
CA TYR A 105 0.90 12.34 -13.04
C TYR A 105 -0.16 12.02 -14.10
N TYR A 106 0.29 11.60 -15.28
CA TYR A 106 -0.56 11.19 -16.38
C TYR A 106 -0.40 9.70 -16.62
N PHE A 107 -1.50 8.96 -16.54
CA PHE A 107 -1.52 7.52 -16.70
C PHE A 107 -2.02 7.19 -18.10
N ASN A 108 -1.11 6.76 -18.98
CA ASN A 108 -1.40 6.62 -20.40
C ASN A 108 -1.19 5.18 -20.89
N ILE A 109 -1.98 4.79 -21.89
CA ILE A 109 -1.71 3.64 -22.73
C ILE A 109 -1.14 4.15 -24.05
N ILE A 110 0.05 3.70 -24.39
CA ILE A 110 0.81 4.11 -25.57
C ILE A 110 0.95 2.92 -26.51
N ASN A 111 0.56 3.09 -27.77
CA ASN A 111 0.67 2.03 -28.78
C ASN A 111 2.11 1.89 -29.31
N ALA A 112 2.34 0.89 -30.18
CA ALA A 112 3.66 0.63 -30.77
C ALA A 112 4.21 1.81 -31.61
N SER A 113 3.34 2.69 -32.11
CA SER A 113 3.74 3.90 -32.86
C SER A 113 4.11 5.08 -31.95
N GLY A 114 4.00 4.94 -30.63
CA GLY A 114 4.29 6.01 -29.67
C GLY A 114 3.12 6.97 -29.43
N HIS A 115 1.93 6.69 -29.96
CA HIS A 115 0.74 7.53 -29.75
C HIS A 115 -0.03 7.10 -28.49
N VAL A 116 -0.50 8.10 -27.73
CA VAL A 116 -1.41 7.86 -26.60
C VAL A 116 -2.77 7.45 -27.14
N VAL A 117 -3.16 6.21 -26.90
CA VAL A 117 -4.47 5.66 -27.32
C VAL A 117 -5.52 5.73 -26.23
N LYS A 118 -5.11 5.84 -24.96
CA LYS A 118 -6.01 6.03 -23.82
C LYS A 118 -5.33 6.79 -22.69
N HIS A 119 -6.04 7.77 -22.13
CA HIS A 119 -5.71 8.39 -20.85
C HIS A 119 -6.56 7.75 -19.76
N ILE A 120 -5.93 7.28 -18.68
CA ILE A 120 -6.57 6.66 -17.53
C ILE A 120 -6.68 7.71 -16.42
N LEU A 121 -7.87 7.88 -15.87
CA LEU A 121 -8.10 8.85 -14.81
C LEU A 121 -7.46 8.38 -13.51
N ILE A 122 -6.93 9.30 -12.71
CA ILE A 122 -6.35 8.95 -11.39
C ILE A 122 -7.34 8.21 -10.49
N VAL A 123 -8.64 8.53 -10.59
CA VAL A 123 -9.70 7.82 -9.85
C VAL A 123 -9.80 6.36 -10.29
N GLU A 124 -9.68 6.06 -11.58
CA GLU A 124 -9.66 4.67 -12.07
C GLU A 124 -8.45 3.92 -11.51
N VAL A 125 -7.28 4.56 -11.49
CA VAL A 125 -6.06 3.98 -10.89
C VAL A 125 -6.27 3.69 -9.40
N ILE A 126 -6.83 4.63 -8.64
CA ILE A 126 -7.12 4.46 -7.21
C ILE A 126 -8.08 3.27 -6.97
N ILE A 127 -9.08 3.09 -7.84
CA ILE A 127 -10.00 1.95 -7.75
C ILE A 127 -9.26 0.63 -7.99
N PHE A 128 -8.43 0.54 -9.04
CA PHE A 128 -7.59 -0.66 -9.27
C PHE A 128 -6.70 -0.96 -8.06
N ARG A 129 -6.02 0.07 -7.54
CA ARG A 129 -5.16 -0.02 -6.36
C ARG A 129 -5.90 -0.52 -5.13
N PHE A 130 -7.10 0.01 -4.89
CA PHE A 130 -7.91 -0.40 -3.75
C PHE A 130 -8.16 -1.91 -3.77
N PHE A 131 -8.54 -2.48 -4.91
CA PHE A 131 -8.74 -3.92 -5.02
C PHE A 131 -7.45 -4.74 -4.91
N GLU A 132 -6.33 -4.26 -5.45
CA GLU A 132 -5.04 -4.92 -5.29
C GLU A 132 -4.61 -5.00 -3.83
N TYR A 133 -4.70 -3.88 -3.10
CA TYR A 133 -4.42 -3.86 -1.66
C TYR A 133 -5.43 -4.71 -0.87
N LEU A 134 -6.71 -4.69 -1.26
CA LEU A 134 -7.74 -5.52 -0.64
C LEU A 134 -7.37 -7.01 -0.73
N ILE A 135 -6.98 -7.46 -1.93
CA ILE A 135 -6.57 -8.85 -2.19
C ILE A 135 -5.29 -9.17 -1.42
N LEU A 136 -4.27 -8.31 -1.48
CA LEU A 136 -3.01 -8.54 -0.78
C LEU A 136 -3.22 -8.67 0.74
N TYR A 137 -3.93 -7.71 1.35
CA TYR A 137 -4.20 -7.75 2.78
C TYR A 137 -5.17 -8.86 3.18
N ALA A 138 -6.08 -9.28 2.29
CA ALA A 138 -6.89 -10.48 2.50
C ALA A 138 -6.02 -11.75 2.58
N ILE A 139 -5.03 -11.89 1.71
CA ILE A 139 -4.08 -13.02 1.74
C ILE A 139 -3.29 -13.00 3.05
N VAL A 140 -2.72 -11.85 3.41
CA VAL A 140 -1.94 -11.69 4.65
C VAL A 140 -2.81 -12.00 5.87
N LEU A 141 -4.03 -11.46 5.95
CA LEU A 141 -4.96 -11.73 7.04
C LEU A 141 -5.34 -13.21 7.11
N SER A 142 -5.54 -13.87 5.97
CA SER A 142 -5.83 -15.31 5.89
C SER A 142 -4.72 -16.16 6.46
N ILE A 143 -3.46 -15.72 6.36
CA ILE A 143 -2.30 -16.39 6.95
C ILE A 143 -2.22 -16.11 8.46
N LEU A 144 -2.44 -14.86 8.86
CA LEU A 144 -2.32 -14.43 10.25
C LEU A 144 -3.43 -14.98 11.16
N VAL A 145 -4.67 -15.09 10.68
CA VAL A 145 -5.81 -15.52 11.51
C VAL A 145 -5.64 -16.94 12.09
N PRO A 146 -5.24 -17.97 11.32
CA PRO A 146 -4.90 -19.29 11.86
C PRO A 146 -3.78 -19.22 12.90
N PHE A 147 -2.74 -18.43 12.64
CA PHE A 147 -1.62 -18.25 13.56
C PHE A 147 -2.07 -17.62 14.88
N PHE A 148 -2.93 -16.60 14.82
CA PHE A 148 -3.55 -16.00 16.00
C PHE A 148 -4.33 -17.04 16.78
N LYS A 149 -5.18 -17.85 16.12
CA LYS A 149 -5.95 -18.91 16.78
C LYS A 149 -5.04 -19.91 17.51
N LEU A 150 -3.91 -20.28 16.92
CA LEU A 150 -2.92 -21.17 17.53
C LEU A 150 -2.33 -20.54 18.81
N ILE A 151 -1.87 -19.29 18.75
CA ILE A 151 -1.33 -18.56 19.91
C ILE A 151 -2.38 -18.45 21.02
N ARG A 152 -3.62 -18.11 20.69
CA ARG A 152 -4.73 -18.02 21.66
C ARG A 152 -5.04 -19.35 22.33
N LYS A 153 -4.81 -20.48 21.63
CA LYS A 153 -5.02 -21.83 22.17
C LYS A 153 -3.89 -22.23 23.12
N ILE A 154 -2.64 -21.88 22.79
CA ILE A 154 -1.46 -22.14 23.64
C ILE A 154 -1.55 -21.33 24.93
N GLY A 155 -1.82 -20.02 24.85
CA GLY A 155 -1.96 -19.16 26.04
C GLY A 155 -3.01 -19.67 27.01
N ARG A 156 -4.19 -20.06 26.51
CA ARG A 156 -5.26 -20.63 27.33
C ARG A 156 -4.94 -21.96 28.01
N ARG A 157 -3.96 -22.74 27.53
CA ARG A 157 -3.53 -23.96 28.23
C ARG A 157 -2.60 -23.63 29.39
N ILE A 158 -1.73 -22.65 29.23
CA ILE A 158 -0.77 -22.22 30.26
C ILE A 158 -1.51 -21.62 31.47
N ASP A 159 -2.65 -20.97 31.26
CA ASP A 159 -3.44 -20.37 32.36
C ASP A 159 -4.24 -21.41 33.20
N ILE A 160 -4.28 -22.69 32.80
CA ILE A 160 -5.09 -23.74 33.45
C ILE A 160 -4.21 -24.72 34.25
N ASP A 161 -2.90 -24.74 34.01
CA ASP A 161 -1.91 -25.58 34.71
C ASP A 161 -1.17 -24.77 35.79
#